data_AF-A0A7Z0PYJ2-F1
#
_entry.id   AF-A0A7Z0PYJ2-F1
#
_cell.length_a   1.000
_cell.length_b   1.000
_cell.length_c   1.000
_cell.angle_alpha   90.00
_cell.angle_beta   90.00
_cell.angle_gamma   90.00
#
_symmetry.space_group_name_H-M   'P 1'
#
loop_
_entity.id
_entity.type
_entity.pdbx_description
1 polymer ?
#
loop_
_entity_poly.entity_id
_entity_poly.type
_entity_poly.pdbx_seq_one_letter_code
_entity_poly.pdbx_strand_id
1 'polypeptide(L)' 'MTVMQLGLIGLGRMGGNMRERIRRAGHTVIGYDRDPDLSDVASLAELADSLEAPRVVWVMVPAGAPTQSVIDELAGLLD' A
#
# COMPACT_ATOMS: atom_id res chain seq x y z
N MET A 1 -0.12 3.18 22.42
CA MET A 1 -0.41 2.29 21.27
C MET A 1 0.88 2.12 20.50
N THR A 2 1.22 0.90 20.11
CA THR A 2 2.36 0.64 19.21
C THR A 2 2.03 1.22 17.84
N VAL A 3 2.94 2.05 17.30
CA VAL A 3 2.85 2.54 15.92
C VAL A 3 3.17 1.38 14.98
N MET A 4 2.37 1.20 13.94
CA MET A 4 2.59 0.18 12.90
C MET A 4 2.87 0.88 11.59
N GLN A 5 3.61 0.22 10.71
CA GLN A 5 3.83 0.67 9.34
C GLN A 5 3.06 -0.23 8.36
N LEU A 6 2.44 0.38 7.36
CA LEU A 6 1.62 -0.31 6.37
C LEU A 6 1.85 0.28 4.98
N GLY A 7 2.04 -0.60 3.98
CA GLY A 7 1.84 -0.25 2.58
C GLY A 7 0.37 -0.40 2.18
N LEU A 8 -0.23 0.59 1.53
CA LEU A 8 -1.61 0.50 1.03
C LEU A 8 -1.68 0.72 -0.48
N ILE A 9 -2.12 -0.30 -1.22
CA ILE A 9 -2.16 -0.29 -2.69
C ILE A 9 -3.60 -0.11 -3.16
N GLY A 10 -3.83 0.85 -4.05
CA GLY A 10 -5.15 1.25 -4.52
C GLY A 10 -5.73 2.33 -3.62
N LEU A 11 -5.66 3.58 -4.07
CA LEU A 11 -5.98 4.81 -3.35
C LEU A 11 -7.16 5.58 -3.95
N GLY A 12 -7.96 4.93 -4.79
CA GLY A 12 -9.30 5.41 -5.15
C GLY A 12 -10.17 5.64 -3.89
N ARG A 13 -11.44 6.04 -4.07
CA ARG A 13 -12.32 6.52 -2.98
C ARG A 13 -12.26 5.69 -1.68
N MET A 14 -12.29 4.35 -1.77
CA MET A 14 -12.26 3.49 -0.58
C MET A 14 -10.86 3.43 0.05
N GLY A 15 -9.82 3.21 -0.74
CA GLY A 15 -8.45 3.08 -0.24
C GLY A 15 -7.88 4.38 0.31
N GLY A 16 -8.14 5.52 -0.35
CA GLY A 16 -7.77 6.83 0.17
C GLY A 16 -8.41 7.12 1.53
N ASN A 17 -9.71 6.84 1.69
CA ASN A 17 -10.39 6.97 2.98
C ASN A 17 -9.79 6.03 4.05
N MET A 18 -9.40 4.82 3.67
CA MET A 18 -8.76 3.86 4.57
C MET A 18 -7.39 4.36 5.04
N ARG A 19 -6.55 4.84 4.11
CA ARG A 19 -5.25 5.45 4.41
C ARG A 19 -5.38 6.56 5.44
N GLU A 20 -6.28 7.50 5.21
CA GLU A 20 -6.49 8.62 6.13
C GLU A 20 -7.05 8.17 7.49
N ARG A 21 -7.94 7.17 7.52
CA ARG A 21 -8.46 6.60 8.77
C ARG A 21 -7.34 5.97 9.61
N ILE A 22 -6.46 5.21 8.99
CA ILE A 22 -5.35 4.52 9.66
C ILE A 22 -4.29 5.53 10.13
N ARG A 23 -3.96 6.53 9.31
CA ARG A 23 -3.07 7.65 9.70
C ARG A 23 -3.60 8.40 10.91
N ARG A 24 -4.91 8.71 10.95
CA ARG A 24 -5.56 9.35 12.11
C ARG A 24 -5.53 8.50 13.38
N ALA A 25 -5.41 7.18 13.26
CA ALA A 25 -5.23 6.27 14.39
C ALA A 25 -3.78 6.24 14.92
N GLY A 26 -2.86 7.01 14.32
CA GLY A 26 -1.47 7.12 14.75
C GLY A 26 -0.52 6.09 14.12
N HIS A 27 -0.92 5.45 13.02
CA HIS A 27 -0.08 4.51 12.28
C HIS A 27 0.53 5.16 11.03
N THR A 28 1.69 4.66 10.60
CA THR A 28 2.34 5.11 9.37
C THR A 28 1.77 4.34 8.19
N VAL A 29 1.28 5.05 7.17
CA VAL A 29 0.79 4.44 5.93
C VAL A 29 1.49 5.08 4.74
N ILE A 30 2.12 4.25 3.92
CA ILE A 30 2.71 4.62 2.63
C ILE A 30 1.80 4.06 1.55
N GLY A 31 1.26 4.93 0.70
CA GLY A 31 0.29 4.58 -0.32
C GLY A 31 0.91 4.46 -1.71
N TYR A 32 0.43 3.47 -2.48
CA TYR A 32 0.69 3.38 -3.92
C TYR A 32 -0.61 3.33 -4.73
N ASP A 33 -0.67 4.10 -5.80
CA ASP A 33 -1.69 3.99 -6.87
C ASP A 33 -1.06 4.22 -8.25
N ARG A 34 -1.75 3.77 -9.30
CA ARG A 34 -1.36 4.05 -10.70
C ARG A 34 -1.61 5.52 -11.06
N ASP A 35 -2.54 6.17 -10.38
CA ASP A 35 -2.74 7.61 -10.44
C ASP A 35 -1.68 8.31 -9.56
N PRO A 36 -0.68 8.99 -10.16
CA PRO A 36 0.41 9.62 -9.41
C PRO A 36 -0.08 10.75 -8.50
N ASP A 37 -1.25 11.34 -8.76
CA ASP A 37 -1.80 12.41 -7.91
C ASP A 37 -2.31 11.87 -6.56
N LEU A 38 -2.58 10.56 -6.47
CA LEU A 38 -3.02 9.90 -5.24
C LEU A 38 -1.87 9.25 -4.47
N SER A 39 -0.82 8.86 -5.17
CA SER A 39 0.27 8.01 -4.70
C SER A 39 1.28 8.75 -3.82
N ASP A 40 1.80 8.09 -2.78
CA ASP A 40 2.91 8.61 -1.97
C ASP A 40 4.29 8.20 -2.55
N VAL A 41 4.34 7.09 -3.30
CA VAL A 41 5.55 6.54 -3.96
C VAL A 41 5.28 6.25 -5.44
N ALA A 42 6.32 6.18 -6.27
CA ALA A 42 6.16 6.04 -7.72
C ALA A 42 5.97 4.58 -8.20
N SER A 43 6.28 3.59 -7.37
CA SER A 43 6.21 2.17 -7.77
C SER A 43 5.99 1.21 -6.59
N LEU A 44 5.64 -0.05 -6.89
CA LEU A 44 5.57 -1.12 -5.87
C LEU A 44 6.94 -1.47 -5.29
N ALA A 45 8.02 -1.35 -6.07
CA ALA A 45 9.38 -1.54 -5.58
C ALA A 45 9.75 -0.48 -4.54
N GLU A 46 9.48 0.80 -4.84
CA GLU A 46 9.70 1.90 -3.90
C GLU A 46 8.82 1.77 -2.65
N LEU A 47 7.59 1.25 -2.79
CA LEU A 47 6.74 0.92 -1.67
C LEU A 47 7.39 -0.15 -0.76
N ALA A 48 7.88 -1.25 -1.34
CA ALA A 48 8.52 -2.33 -0.62
C ALA A 48 9.79 -1.89 0.10
N ASP A 49 10.62 -1.09 -0.56
CA ASP A 49 11.86 -0.52 0.00
C ASP A 49 11.60 0.46 1.15
N SER A 50 10.46 1.14 1.12
CA SER A 50 10.07 2.09 2.17
C SER A 50 9.49 1.44 3.43
N LEU A 51 9.22 0.13 3.42
CA LEU A 51 8.63 -0.61 4.54
C LEU A 51 9.68 -1.37 5.36
N GLU A 52 9.58 -1.22 6.68
CA GLU A 52 10.35 -1.97 7.68
C GLU A 52 9.79 -3.40 7.82
N ALA A 53 10.68 -4.37 8.06
CA ALA A 53 10.29 -5.76 8.29
C ALA A 53 9.76 -5.95 9.73
N PRO A 54 8.74 -6.82 9.95
CA PRO A 54 7.99 -7.58 8.95
C PRO A 54 7.06 -6.68 8.14
N ARG A 55 7.17 -6.74 6.80
CA ARG A 55 6.47 -5.84 5.89
C ARG A 55 4.99 -6.22 5.81
N VAL A 56 4.11 -5.25 6.00
CA VAL A 56 2.65 -5.44 5.87
C VAL A 56 2.15 -4.60 4.70
N VAL A 57 1.49 -5.25 3.74
CA VAL A 57 0.90 -4.60 2.57
C VAL A 57 -0.58 -4.95 2.47
N TRP A 58 -1.44 -3.94 2.39
CA TRP A 58 -2.87 -4.08 2.14
C TRP A 58 -3.21 -3.70 0.70
N VAL A 59 -3.63 -4.69 -0.07
CA VAL A 59 -4.12 -4.52 -1.44
C VAL A 59 -5.63 -4.23 -1.48
N MET A 60 -6.00 -3.06 -1.99
CA MET A 60 -7.38 -2.56 -2.15
C MET A 60 -7.67 -2.20 -3.62
N VAL A 61 -7.46 -3.15 -4.53
CA VAL A 61 -7.72 -3.00 -5.98
C VAL A 61 -8.91 -3.86 -6.43
N PRO A 62 -9.47 -3.66 -7.64
CA PRO A 62 -10.55 -4.50 -8.14
C PRO A 62 -10.17 -5.98 -8.18
N ALA A 63 -11.14 -6.84 -7.88
CA ALA A 63 -10.93 -8.29 -7.85
C ALA A 63 -10.54 -8.85 -9.24
N GLY A 64 -9.86 -10.00 -9.23
CA GLY A 64 -9.45 -10.71 -10.43
C GLY A 64 -8.05 -10.29 -10.89
N ALA A 65 -7.90 -10.04 -12.18
CA ALA A 65 -6.59 -9.76 -12.80
C ALA A 65 -5.80 -8.62 -12.13
N PRO A 66 -6.41 -7.49 -11.71
CA PRO A 66 -5.65 -6.43 -11.03
C PRO A 66 -5.07 -6.89 -9.70
N THR A 67 -5.82 -7.64 -8.89
CA THR A 67 -5.30 -8.24 -7.65
C THR A 67 -4.16 -9.20 -7.95
N GLN A 68 -4.33 -10.13 -8.90
CA GLN A 68 -3.30 -11.13 -9.22
C GLN A 68 -1.99 -10.46 -9.65
N SER A 69 -2.07 -9.47 -10.54
CA SER A 69 -0.89 -8.73 -11.01
C SER A 69 -0.12 -8.05 -9.88
N VAL A 70 -0.81 -7.47 -8.89
CA VAL A 70 -0.16 -6.83 -7.74
C VAL A 70 0.52 -7.88 -6.86
N ILE A 71 -0.16 -9.01 -6.62
CA ILE A 71 0.39 -10.09 -5.78
C ILE A 71 1.63 -10.72 -6.43
N ASP A 72 1.61 -10.97 -7.74
CA ASP A 72 2.75 -11.53 -8.47
C ASP A 72 3.97 -10.61 -8.41
N GLU A 73 3.77 -9.30 -8.54
CA GLU A 73 4.85 -8.31 -8.44
C GLU A 73 5.40 -8.22 -7.01
N LEU A 74 4.52 -8.13 -6.00
CA LEU A 74 4.93 -8.10 -4.59
C LEU A 74 5.69 -9.37 -4.17
N ALA A 75 5.33 -10.54 -4.71
CA ALA A 75 6.04 -11.79 -4.44
C ALA A 75 7.51 -11.76 -4.90
N GLY A 76 7.85 -10.91 -5.88
CA GLY A 76 9.23 -10.68 -6.31
C GLY A 76 9.97 -9.58 -5.55
N LEU A 77 9.26 -8.79 -4.73
CA LEU A 77 9.79 -7.60 -4.05
C LEU A 77 9.89 -7.76 -2.52
N LEU A 78 9.11 -8.67 -1.94
CA LEU A 78 9.06 -8.90 -0.50
C LEU A 78 9.82 -10.18 -0.13
N ASP A 79 10.71 -10.06 0.86
CA ASP A 79 11.45 -11.17 1.49
C ASP A 79 10.75 -11.73 2.74
#